data_AF-A0A1B8GEJ0-F1
#
_entry.id   AF-A0A1B8GEJ0-F1
#
_cell.length_a   1.000
_cell.length_b   1.000
_cell.length_c   1.000
_cell.angle_alpha   90.00
_cell.angle_beta   90.00
_cell.angle_gamma   90.00
#
_symmetry.space_group_name_H-M   'P 1'
#
loop_
_entity.id
_entity.type
_entity.pdbx_description
1 polymer ?
#
loop_
_entity_poly.entity_id
_entity_poly.type
_entity_poly.pdbx_seq_one_letter_code
_entity_poly.pdbx_strand_id
1 'polypeptide(L)' 'MPIIPKSSYYDKNYKQSPALIRARRPYLIKNMLTGVGIFAFTMGVYALTIRAVAQDEFEDVIVPDAPKKTTPQ' A
#
# COMPACT_ATOMS: atom_id res chain seq x y z
N MET A 1 -17.09 -30.23 -28.79
CA MET A 1 -16.45 -29.05 -28.16
C MET A 1 -15.06 -29.47 -27.73
N PRO A 2 -13.99 -28.77 -28.12
CA PRO A 2 -12.64 -29.16 -27.70
C PRO A 2 -12.56 -28.93 -26.19
N ILE A 3 -12.21 -29.99 -25.46
CA ILE A 3 -11.97 -29.94 -24.02
C ILE A 3 -10.69 -29.13 -23.87
N ILE A 4 -10.78 -27.89 -23.38
CA ILE A 4 -9.61 -27.06 -23.12
C ILE A 4 -8.71 -27.89 -22.19
N PRO A 5 -7.50 -28.29 -22.61
CA PRO A 5 -6.65 -29.13 -21.77
C PRO A 5 -6.35 -28.33 -20.49
N LYS A 6 -6.82 -28.84 -19.35
CA LYS A 6 -6.53 -28.24 -18.05
C LYS A 6 -5.01 -28.17 -17.92
N SER A 7 -4.48 -26.96 -17.72
CA SER A 7 -3.03 -26.80 -17.66
C SER A 7 -2.47 -27.71 -16.56
N SER A 8 -1.50 -28.56 -16.91
CA SER A 8 -0.87 -29.57 -16.04
C SER A 8 -0.33 -29.02 -14.70
N TYR A 9 -0.22 -27.69 -14.59
CA TYR A 9 0.18 -26.93 -13.42
C TYR A 9 -0.86 -26.86 -12.30
N TYR A 10 -2.15 -27.16 -12.56
CA TYR A 10 -3.21 -27.12 -11.57
C TYR A 10 -4.06 -28.39 -11.57
N ASP A 11 -4.37 -28.91 -10.38
CA ASP A 11 -5.21 -30.11 -10.20
C ASP A 11 -6.69 -29.81 -10.46
N LYS A 12 -7.56 -30.84 -10.55
CA LYS A 12 -9.02 -30.76 -10.68
C LYS A 12 -9.67 -29.77 -9.69
N ASN A 13 -9.09 -29.61 -8.51
CA ASN A 13 -9.55 -28.69 -7.46
C ASN A 13 -8.90 -27.29 -7.48
N TYR A 14 -8.25 -26.90 -8.58
CA TYR A 14 -7.51 -25.62 -8.71
C TYR A 14 -6.34 -25.44 -7.73
N LYS A 15 -5.89 -26.52 -7.11
CA LYS A 15 -4.68 -26.54 -6.28
C LYS A 15 -3.44 -26.58 -7.18
N GLN A 16 -2.37 -25.94 -6.74
CA GLN A 16 -1.08 -26.01 -7.44
C GLN A 16 -0.55 -27.44 -7.44
N SER A 17 -0.07 -27.91 -8.60
CA SER A 17 0.51 -29.24 -8.69
C SER A 17 1.85 -29.34 -7.93
N PRO A 18 2.25 -30.53 -7.45
CA PRO A 18 3.53 -30.70 -6.75
C PRO A 18 4.76 -30.27 -7.57
N ALA A 19 4.70 -30.42 -8.89
CA ALA A 19 5.74 -29.95 -9.80
C ALA A 19 5.88 -28.41 -9.76
N LEU A 20 4.74 -27.70 -9.76
CA LEU A 20 4.72 -26.24 -9.72
C LEU A 20 5.20 -25.69 -8.38
N ILE A 21 4.82 -26.31 -7.27
CA ILE A 21 5.29 -25.91 -5.94
C ILE A 21 6.82 -26.02 -5.87
N ARG A 22 7.40 -27.12 -6.36
CA ARG A 22 8.86 -27.32 -6.38
C ARG A 22 9.57 -26.26 -7.22
N ALA A 23 9.03 -25.95 -8.39
CA ALA A 23 9.58 -24.92 -9.28
C ALA A 23 9.57 -23.52 -8.64
N ARG A 24 8.60 -23.23 -7.75
CA ARG A 24 8.47 -21.92 -7.08
C ARG A 24 9.22 -21.78 -5.75
N ARG A 25 9.62 -22.90 -5.11
CA ARG A 25 10.40 -22.90 -3.86
C ARG A 25 11.56 -21.89 -3.84
N PRO A 26 12.42 -21.78 -4.86
CA PRO A 26 13.57 -20.86 -4.80
C PRO A 26 13.18 -19.37 -4.87
N TYR A 27 12.01 -19.04 -5.42
CA TYR A 27 11.57 -17.66 -5.61
C TYR A 27 10.67 -17.15 -4.49
N LEU A 28 10.06 -18.06 -3.71
CA LEU A 28 9.13 -17.68 -2.64
C LEU A 28 9.80 -16.74 -1.62
N ILE A 29 10.96 -17.12 -1.11
CA ILE A 29 11.70 -16.33 -0.11
C ILE A 29 12.19 -15.01 -0.72
N LYS A 30 12.77 -15.07 -1.93
CA LYS A 30 13.30 -13.89 -2.62
C LYS A 30 12.22 -12.85 -2.89
N ASN A 31 11.05 -13.30 -3.37
CA ASN A 31 9.92 -12.43 -3.67
C ASN A 31 9.25 -11.91 -2.39
N MET A 32 9.21 -12.70 -1.32
CA MET A 32 8.73 -12.22 -0.02
C MET A 32 9.64 -11.13 0.53
N LEU A 33 10.96 -11.31 0.47
CA LEU A 33 11.92 -10.31 0.93
C LEU A 33 11.80 -9.01 0.14
N THR A 34 11.69 -9.08 -1.19
CA THR A 34 11.48 -7.86 -2.00
C THR A 34 10.14 -7.20 -1.69
N GLY A 35 9.06 -7.98 -1.54
CA GLY A 35 7.76 -7.47 -1.15
C GLY A 35 7.78 -6.77 0.22
N VAL A 36 8.42 -7.37 1.22
CA VAL A 36 8.60 -6.79 2.55
C VAL A 36 9.45 -5.52 2.50
N GLY A 37 10.52 -5.51 1.69
CA GLY A 37 11.36 -4.32 1.51
C GLY A 37 10.59 -3.15 0.93
N ILE A 38 9.79 -3.38 -0.12
CA ILE A 38 8.93 -2.35 -0.72
C ILE A 38 7.90 -1.88 0.30
N PHE A 39 7.21 -2.81 0.97
CA PHE A 39 6.21 -2.49 1.97
C PHE A 39 6.78 -1.63 3.11
N ALA A 40 7.92 -2.03 3.68
CA ALA A 40 8.59 -1.29 4.74
C ALA A 40 9.04 0.10 4.28
N PHE A 41 9.55 0.22 3.06
CA PHE A 41 9.92 1.51 2.48
C PHE A 41 8.71 2.44 2.34
N THR A 42 7.61 1.97 1.75
CA THR A 42 6.39 2.77 1.58
C THR A 42 5.79 3.18 2.93
N MET A 43 5.70 2.25 3.87
CA MET A 43 5.23 2.53 5.24
C MET A 43 6.14 3.53 5.96
N GLY A 44 7.46 3.41 5.77
CA GLY A 44 8.44 4.33 6.34
C GLY A 44 8.28 5.75 5.80
N VAL A 45 8.12 5.90 4.48
CA VAL A 45 7.83 7.20 3.85
C VAL A 45 6.53 7.78 4.39
N TYR A 46 5.45 6.99 4.46
CA TYR A 46 4.16 7.42 4.99
C TYR A 46 4.22 7.88 6.45
N ALA A 47 4.88 7.11 7.32
CA ALA A 47 5.04 7.49 8.71
C ALA A 47 5.92 8.73 8.87
N LEU A 48 6.98 8.85 8.05
CA LEU A 48 7.86 10.02 8.04
C LEU A 48 7.09 11.26 7.61
N THR A 49 6.26 11.19 6.55
CA THR A 49 5.52 12.36 6.08
C THR A 49 4.52 12.85 7.12
N ILE A 50 3.83 11.96 7.83
CA ILE A 50 2.98 12.35 8.96
C ILE A 50 3.81 13.07 10.01
N ARG A 51 4.94 12.49 10.44
CA ARG A 51 5.78 13.09 11.49
C ARG A 51 6.38 14.44 11.06
N ALA A 52 6.80 14.56 9.81
CA ALA A 52 7.47 15.76 9.29
C ALA A 52 6.50 16.93 9.06
N VAL A 53 5.25 16.64 8.66
CA VAL A 53 4.24 17.68 8.36
C VAL A 53 3.40 18.03 9.59
N ALA A 54 3.14 17.09 10.50
CA ALA A 54 2.25 17.33 11.64
C ALA A 54 2.78 18.32 12.69
N GLN A 55 4.00 18.85 12.53
CA GLN A 55 4.63 19.77 13.48
C GLN A 55 4.54 21.24 13.06
N ASP A 56 3.71 21.59 12.08
CA ASP A 56 3.51 23.00 11.71
C ASP A 56 2.69 23.71 12.80
N GLU A 57 3.33 24.54 13.62
CA GLU A 57 2.69 25.37 14.64
C GLU A 57 2.36 26.74 14.02
N PHE A 58 1.06 27.02 13.84
CA PHE A 58 0.53 28.25 13.23
C PHE A 58 0.67 29.49 14.12
N GLU A 59 1.79 29.65 14.83
CA GLU A 59 2.02 30.74 15.79
C GLU A 59 2.15 32.11 15.11
N ASP A 60 2.55 32.14 13.84
CA ASP A 60 2.72 33.35 13.03
C ASP A 60 1.44 33.77 12.28
N VAL A 61 0.38 32.98 12.35
CA VAL A 61 -0.90 33.28 11.71
C VAL A 61 -1.70 34.26 12.58
N ILE A 62 -1.63 35.54 12.23
CA ILE A 62 -2.51 36.59 12.76
C ILE A 62 -3.98 36.30 12.40
N VAL A 63 -4.78 35.93 13.39
CA VAL A 63 -6.24 35.79 13.23
C VAL A 63 -6.87 37.18 13.13
N PRO A 64 -7.52 37.54 12.01
CA PRO A 64 -8.18 38.83 11.91
C PRO A 64 -9.38 38.90 12.86
N ASP A 65 -9.61 40.08 13.44
CA ASP A 65 -10.75 40.34 14.31
C ASP A 65 -12.08 40.00 13.65
N ALA A 66 -13.06 39.59 14.47
CA ALA A 66 -14.38 39.17 14.02
C ALA A 66 -15.01 40.19 13.05
N PRO A 67 -15.71 39.73 12.00
CA PRO A 67 -16.26 40.60 10.97
C PRO A 67 -17.15 41.68 11.60
N LYS A 68 -16.86 42.95 11.28
CA LYS A 68 -17.67 44.09 11.76
C LYS A 68 -19.12 43.87 11.34
N LYS A 69 -20.00 43.78 12.34
CA LYS A 69 -21.45 43.84 12.11
C LYS A 69 -21.76 45.19 11.48
N THR A 70 -22.21 45.18 10.23
CA THR A 70 -22.73 46.35 9.54
C THR A 70 -24.03 46.76 10.20
N THR A 71 -23.99 47.73 11.10
CA THR A 71 -25.21 48.42 11.58
C THR A 71 -25.66 49.39 10.48
N PRO A 72 -26.84 49.20 9.86
CA PRO A 72 -27.40 50.18 8.92
C PRO A 72 -27.72 51.47 9.69
N GLN A 73 -27.31 52.61 9.13
CA GLN A 73 -27.56 53.96 9.67
C GLN A 73 -29.03 54.36 9.55
#